data_AF-A0A1Y5HI68-F1
#
_entry.id   AF-A0A1Y5HI68-F1
#
_cell.length_a   1.000
_cell.length_b   1.000
_cell.length_c   1.000
_cell.angle_alpha   90.00
_cell.angle_beta   90.00
_cell.angle_gamma   90.00
#
_symmetry.space_group_name_H-M   'P 1'
#
loop_
_entity.id
_entity.type
_entity.pdbx_description
1 polymer ?
#
loop_
_entity_poly.entity_id
_entity_poly.type
_entity_poly.pdbx_seq_one_letter_code
_entity_poly.pdbx_strand_id
1 'polypeptide(L)'
;MSTPAATASGLLGPTQDNLKQLHQEFPNSPLYSAMLAGIDAGIIERVGNFVGSLTYGANEEESIKLFQQALKAQPNLAILYNEFAQVILRLNNSDYDDMLLTSLNQCDQLTVYSAEEALNQVSCRKLLAKIK
;
A
#
# COMPACT_ATOMS: atom_id res chain seq x y z
N MET A 1 -4.95 -17.31 2.03
CA MET A 1 -5.62 -17.65 0.75
C MET A 1 -4.68 -17.27 -0.38
N SER A 2 -4.52 -18.09 -1.41
CA SER A 2 -3.70 -17.75 -2.59
C SER A 2 -4.44 -16.76 -3.51
N THR A 3 -3.73 -16.06 -4.39
CA THR A 3 -4.34 -15.13 -5.36
C THR A 3 -5.38 -15.83 -6.25
N PRO A 4 -5.12 -17.02 -6.84
CA PRO A 4 -6.14 -17.73 -7.63
C PRO A 4 -7.36 -18.13 -6.80
N ALA A 5 -7.20 -18.52 -5.53
CA ALA A 5 -8.31 -18.86 -4.66
C ALA A 5 -9.17 -17.62 -4.30
N ALA A 6 -8.54 -16.44 -4.15
CA ALA A 6 -9.23 -15.17 -3.94
C ALA A 6 -10.04 -14.73 -5.18
N THR A 7 -9.53 -15.01 -6.37
CA THR A 7 -10.23 -14.77 -7.63
C THR A 7 -11.39 -15.74 -7.80
N ALA A 8 -11.15 -17.05 -7.62
CA ALA A 8 -12.15 -18.09 -7.76
C ALA A 8 -13.32 -17.95 -6.77
N SER A 9 -13.07 -17.39 -5.58
CA SER A 9 -14.12 -17.09 -4.60
C SER A 9 -14.97 -15.86 -4.94
N GLY A 10 -14.61 -15.11 -5.98
CA GLY A 10 -15.30 -13.86 -6.34
C GLY A 10 -15.00 -12.70 -5.40
N LEU A 11 -13.98 -12.80 -4.54
CA LEU A 11 -13.60 -11.71 -3.64
C LEU A 11 -12.68 -10.70 -4.35
N LEU A 12 -11.71 -11.15 -5.13
CA LEU A 12 -10.68 -10.26 -5.67
C LEU A 12 -11.21 -9.32 -6.76
N GLY A 13 -11.78 -9.89 -7.85
CA GLY A 13 -12.25 -9.12 -9.01
C GLY A 13 -13.28 -8.04 -8.64
N PRO A 14 -14.43 -8.40 -8.04
CA PRO A 14 -15.43 -7.43 -7.62
C PRO A 14 -14.90 -6.37 -6.63
N THR A 15 -13.96 -6.72 -5.75
CA THR A 15 -13.34 -5.74 -4.86
C THR A 15 -12.49 -4.74 -5.64
N GLN A 16 -11.67 -5.20 -6.59
CA GLN A 16 -10.88 -4.30 -7.45
C GLN A 16 -11.79 -3.40 -8.29
N ASP A 17 -12.87 -3.93 -8.86
CA ASP A 17 -13.80 -3.16 -9.69
C ASP A 17 -14.52 -2.08 -8.88
N ASN A 18 -15.04 -2.43 -7.70
CA ASN A 18 -15.69 -1.47 -6.81
C ASN A 18 -14.71 -0.39 -6.32
N LEU A 19 -13.47 -0.75 -5.97
CA LEU A 19 -12.47 0.22 -5.55
C LEU A 19 -12.04 1.15 -6.70
N LYS A 20 -11.94 0.65 -7.93
CA LYS A 20 -11.67 1.48 -9.11
C LYS A 20 -12.82 2.47 -9.35
N GLN A 21 -14.07 2.02 -9.23
CA GLN A 21 -15.23 2.92 -9.34
C GLN A 21 -15.21 3.98 -8.23
N LEU A 22 -15.00 3.58 -6.97
CA LEU A 22 -14.93 4.52 -5.84
C LEU A 22 -13.77 5.50 -5.97
N HIS A 23 -12.62 5.07 -6.48
CA HIS A 23 -11.50 5.97 -6.76
C HIS A 23 -11.84 6.96 -7.88
N GLN A 24 -12.58 6.55 -8.92
CA GLN A 24 -13.04 7.46 -9.97
C GLN A 24 -14.07 8.47 -9.45
N GLU A 25 -14.99 8.05 -8.59
CA GLU A 25 -16.01 8.92 -7.99
C GLU A 25 -15.42 9.87 -6.94
N PHE A 26 -14.40 9.41 -6.20
CA PHE A 26 -13.75 10.16 -5.12
C PHE A 26 -12.22 10.19 -5.31
N PRO A 27 -11.71 10.86 -6.35
CA PRO A 27 -10.29 10.81 -6.75
C PRO A 27 -9.33 11.38 -5.70
N ASN A 28 -9.83 12.24 -4.81
CA ASN A 28 -9.04 12.84 -3.74
C ASN A 28 -9.09 12.03 -2.43
N SER A 29 -9.81 10.91 -2.39
CA SER A 29 -9.84 10.03 -1.22
C SER A 29 -8.53 9.24 -1.15
N PRO A 30 -7.70 9.43 -0.12
CA PRO A 30 -6.45 8.66 0.01
C PRO A 30 -6.73 7.18 0.28
N LEU A 31 -7.92 6.85 0.80
CA LEU A 31 -8.32 5.51 1.19
C LEU A 31 -8.37 4.57 -0.02
N TYR A 32 -9.10 4.95 -1.07
CA TYR A 32 -9.30 4.09 -2.24
C TYR A 32 -7.99 3.91 -3.03
N SER A 33 -7.18 4.97 -3.12
CA SER A 33 -5.84 4.91 -3.71
C SER A 33 -4.93 3.94 -2.96
N ALA A 34 -4.86 4.06 -1.62
CA ALA A 34 -4.05 3.17 -0.78
C ALA A 34 -4.54 1.71 -0.84
N MET A 35 -5.86 1.48 -0.86
CA MET A 35 -6.43 0.14 -0.97
C MET A 35 -6.11 -0.53 -2.31
N LEU A 36 -6.25 0.20 -3.43
CA LEU A 36 -5.91 -0.33 -4.76
C LEU A 36 -4.43 -0.70 -4.84
N ALA A 37 -3.54 0.21 -4.43
CA ALA A 37 -2.11 -0.05 -4.42
C ALA A 37 -1.72 -1.21 -3.47
N GLY A 38 -2.38 -1.33 -2.32
CA GLY A 38 -2.18 -2.43 -1.38
C GLY A 38 -2.59 -3.79 -1.96
N ILE A 39 -3.69 -3.85 -2.70
CA ILE A 39 -4.15 -5.06 -3.40
C ILE A 39 -3.16 -5.44 -4.49
N ASP A 40 -2.76 -4.49 -5.34
CA ASP A 40 -1.83 -4.71 -6.44
C ASP A 40 -0.48 -5.22 -5.93
N ALA A 41 0.09 -4.58 -4.91
CA ALA A 41 1.33 -5.03 -4.29
C ALA A 41 1.20 -6.45 -3.70
N GLY A 42 0.06 -6.78 -3.07
CA GLY A 42 -0.19 -8.13 -2.56
C GLY A 42 -0.41 -9.18 -3.65
N ILE A 43 -0.89 -8.80 -4.82
CA ILE A 43 -0.92 -9.69 -6.00
C ILE A 43 0.51 -9.93 -6.47
N ILE A 44 1.27 -8.85 -6.70
CA ILE A 44 2.65 -8.88 -7.20
C ILE A 44 3.56 -9.71 -6.27
N GLU A 45 3.46 -9.52 -4.95
CA GLU A 45 4.18 -10.32 -3.95
C GLU A 45 3.99 -11.83 -4.15
N ARG A 46 2.76 -12.26 -4.49
CA ARG A 46 2.40 -13.68 -4.51
C ARG A 46 2.60 -14.36 -5.85
N VAL A 47 2.40 -13.64 -6.95
CA VAL A 47 2.46 -14.23 -8.30
C VAL A 47 3.55 -13.62 -9.18
N GLY A 48 4.27 -12.61 -8.69
CA GLY A 48 5.26 -11.85 -9.45
C GLY A 48 4.63 -10.78 -10.34
N ASN A 49 5.42 -9.75 -10.68
CA ASN A 49 4.93 -8.59 -11.43
C ASN A 49 4.36 -8.96 -12.81
N PHE A 50 5.06 -9.81 -13.58
CA PHE A 50 4.61 -10.21 -14.92
C PHE A 50 3.24 -10.91 -14.91
N VAL A 51 3.06 -11.93 -14.06
CA VAL A 51 1.79 -12.66 -13.96
C VAL A 51 0.71 -11.78 -13.32
N GLY A 52 1.08 -11.00 -12.30
CA GLY A 52 0.21 -10.04 -11.63
C GLY A 52 -0.43 -9.06 -12.59
N SER A 53 0.41 -8.45 -13.44
CA SER A 53 -0.02 -7.53 -14.48
C SER A 53 -0.88 -8.20 -15.54
N LEU A 54 -0.42 -9.32 -16.11
CA LEU A 54 -1.11 -9.98 -17.22
C LEU A 54 -2.47 -10.56 -16.81
N THR A 55 -2.57 -11.13 -15.61
CA THR A 55 -3.76 -11.90 -15.19
C THR A 55 -4.72 -11.09 -14.34
N TYR A 56 -4.20 -10.18 -13.51
CA TYR A 56 -5.00 -9.47 -12.51
C TYR A 56 -4.95 -7.95 -12.68
N GLY A 57 -4.21 -7.44 -13.67
CA GLY A 57 -4.06 -6.01 -13.93
C GLY A 57 -3.29 -5.25 -12.86
N ALA A 58 -2.55 -5.94 -11.99
CA ALA A 58 -1.76 -5.30 -10.94
C ALA A 58 -0.61 -4.50 -11.55
N ASN A 59 -0.37 -3.29 -11.04
CA ASN A 59 0.67 -2.41 -11.56
C ASN A 59 1.53 -1.81 -10.45
N GLU A 60 2.83 -2.14 -10.46
CA GLU A 60 3.83 -1.66 -9.50
C GLU A 60 3.97 -0.13 -9.52
N GLU A 61 4.22 0.46 -10.69
CA GLU A 61 4.44 1.90 -10.83
C GLU A 61 3.20 2.71 -10.41
N GLU A 62 2.02 2.27 -10.82
CA GLU A 62 0.76 2.92 -10.44
C GLU A 62 0.50 2.77 -8.94
N SER A 63 0.85 1.63 -8.33
CA SER A 63 0.73 1.43 -6.88
C SER A 63 1.58 2.44 -6.10
N ILE A 64 2.84 2.65 -6.51
CA ILE A 64 3.72 3.65 -5.92
C ILE A 64 3.13 5.06 -6.08
N LYS A 65 2.66 5.39 -7.29
CA LYS A 65 2.07 6.69 -7.60
C LYS A 65 0.81 6.98 -6.78
N LEU A 66 -0.09 6.01 -6.62
CA LEU A 66 -1.32 6.14 -5.84
C LEU A 66 -1.01 6.41 -4.35
N PHE A 67 -0.04 5.72 -3.76
CA PHE A 67 0.38 5.99 -2.39
C PHE A 67 1.04 7.36 -2.22
N GLN A 68 1.91 7.76 -3.15
CA GLN A 68 2.51 9.10 -3.12
C GLN A 68 1.43 10.20 -3.19
N GLN A 69 0.36 10.00 -3.96
CA GLN A 69 -0.78 10.91 -3.99
C GLN A 69 -1.55 10.90 -2.66
N ALA A 70 -1.80 9.71 -2.08
CA ALA A 70 -2.47 9.58 -0.79
C ALA A 70 -1.70 10.31 0.33
N LEU A 71 -0.37 10.16 0.37
CA LEU A 71 0.51 10.84 1.33
C LEU A 71 0.53 12.36 1.12
N LYS A 72 0.51 12.84 -0.14
CA LYS A 72 0.38 14.28 -0.42
C LYS A 72 -0.95 14.84 0.06
N ALA A 73 -2.04 14.08 -0.09
CA ALA A 73 -3.37 14.50 0.33
C ALA A 73 -3.55 14.49 1.85
N GLN A 74 -2.94 13.52 2.55
CA GLN A 74 -3.01 13.38 4.00
C GLN A 74 -1.63 13.07 4.61
N PRO A 75 -0.76 14.09 4.74
CA PRO A 75 0.64 13.90 5.17
C PRO A 75 0.80 13.65 6.67
N ASN A 76 -0.28 13.68 7.46
CA ASN A 76 -0.22 13.58 8.92
C ASN A 76 -0.80 12.27 9.46
N LEU A 77 -0.99 11.27 8.61
CA LEU A 77 -1.54 9.96 8.97
C LEU A 77 -0.43 8.91 8.97
N ALA A 78 -0.03 8.46 10.15
CA ALA A 78 0.93 7.38 10.34
C ALA A 78 0.49 6.08 9.66
N ILE A 79 -0.83 5.79 9.61
CA ILE A 79 -1.34 4.62 8.87
C ILE A 79 -0.93 4.64 7.40
N LEU A 80 -0.97 5.79 6.72
CA LEU A 80 -0.63 5.86 5.30
C LEU A 80 0.86 5.60 5.06
N TYR A 81 1.73 6.13 5.91
CA TYR A 81 3.17 5.86 5.81
C TYR A 81 3.50 4.39 6.14
N ASN A 82 2.84 3.83 7.15
CA ASN A 82 3.02 2.42 7.51
C ASN A 82 2.57 1.50 6.35
N GLU A 83 1.37 1.73 5.80
CA GLU A 83 0.87 0.94 4.67
C GLU A 83 1.72 1.11 3.42
N PHE A 84 2.24 2.32 3.16
CA PHE A 84 3.15 2.52 2.04
C PHE A 84 4.46 1.74 2.20
N ALA A 85 5.03 1.72 3.42
CA ALA A 85 6.19 0.92 3.72
C ALA A 85 5.91 -0.58 3.52
N GLN A 86 4.73 -1.08 3.91
CA GLN A 86 4.34 -2.47 3.63
C GLN A 86 4.23 -2.75 2.13
N VAL A 87 3.69 -1.82 1.34
CA VAL A 87 3.64 -1.95 -0.12
C VAL A 87 5.03 -2.04 -0.72
N ILE A 88 5.94 -1.13 -0.35
CA ILE A 88 7.32 -1.15 -0.86
C ILE A 88 8.00 -2.50 -0.56
N LEU A 89 7.84 -3.01 0.66
CA LEU A 89 8.39 -4.32 1.04
C LEU A 89 7.81 -5.48 0.23
N ARG A 90 6.50 -5.45 -0.07
CA ARG A 90 5.83 -6.49 -0.88
C ARG A 90 6.30 -6.49 -2.33
N LEU A 91 6.60 -5.31 -2.87
CA LEU A 91 7.15 -5.17 -4.22
C LEU A 91 8.58 -5.70 -4.31
N ASN A 92 9.33 -5.65 -3.20
CA ASN A 92 10.69 -6.21 -3.09
C ASN A 92 11.63 -5.70 -4.20
N ASN A 93 11.58 -4.38 -4.44
CA ASN A 93 12.40 -3.68 -5.43
C ASN A 93 13.30 -2.67 -4.71
N SER A 94 14.61 -2.86 -4.81
CA SER A 94 15.62 -2.02 -4.12
C SER A 94 15.63 -0.57 -4.59
N ASP A 95 15.07 -0.28 -5.78
CA ASP A 95 14.93 1.10 -6.27
C ASP A 95 14.04 1.96 -5.33
N TYR A 96 13.29 1.33 -4.42
CA TYR A 96 12.42 1.99 -3.45
C TYR A 96 12.98 2.02 -2.02
N ASP A 97 14.22 1.59 -1.78
CA ASP A 97 14.79 1.51 -0.43
C ASP A 97 14.86 2.89 0.26
N ASP A 98 15.26 3.93 -0.46
CA ASP A 98 15.26 5.31 0.06
C ASP A 98 13.85 5.79 0.40
N MET A 99 12.87 5.37 -0.40
CA MET A 99 11.46 5.72 -0.20
C MET A 99 10.88 5.00 1.02
N LEU A 100 11.28 3.74 1.24
CA LEU A 100 10.94 2.96 2.43
C LEU A 100 11.48 3.64 3.69
N LEU A 101 12.79 3.96 3.71
CA LEU A 101 13.43 4.62 4.84
C LEU A 101 12.80 5.99 5.12
N THR A 102 12.53 6.78 4.08
CA THR A 102 11.86 8.07 4.22
C THR A 102 10.48 7.90 4.86
N SER A 103 9.68 6.95 4.35
CA SER A 103 8.31 6.72 4.85
C SER A 103 8.30 6.28 6.31
N LEU A 104 9.22 5.39 6.70
CA LEU A 104 9.32 4.91 8.07
C LEU A 104 9.77 5.99 9.05
N ASN A 105 10.75 6.81 8.67
CA ASN A 105 11.18 7.94 9.49
C ASN A 105 10.04 8.97 9.63
N GLN A 106 9.32 9.30 8.56
CA GLN A 106 8.16 10.20 8.65
C GLN A 106 7.09 9.64 9.59
N CYS A 107 6.72 8.37 9.43
CA CYS A 107 5.77 7.68 10.30
C CYS A 107 6.14 7.80 11.79
N ASP A 108 7.41 7.55 12.15
CA ASP A 108 7.90 7.61 13.53
C ASP A 108 7.86 9.02 14.14
N GLN A 109 8.02 10.06 13.32
CA GLN A 109 8.07 11.46 13.78
C GLN A 109 6.70 12.13 13.87
N LEU A 110 5.64 11.50 13.37
CA LEU A 110 4.29 12.07 13.43
C LEU A 110 3.75 12.18 14.86
N THR A 111 3.02 13.27 15.11
CA THR A 111 2.15 13.36 16.30
C THR A 111 0.87 12.57 16.03
N VAL A 112 0.61 11.54 16.84
CA VAL A 112 -0.54 10.64 16.68
C VAL A 112 -1.67 11.00 17.65
N TYR A 113 -2.91 10.96 17.18
CA TYR A 113 -4.09 11.41 17.93
C TYR A 113 -5.08 10.28 18.25
N SER A 114 -4.82 9.06 17.78
CA SER A 114 -5.66 7.89 18.03
C SER A 114 -4.80 6.67 18.38
N ALA A 115 -5.43 5.67 19.03
CA ALA A 115 -4.78 4.40 19.33
C ALA A 115 -4.38 3.63 18.05
N GLU A 116 -5.16 3.75 16.98
CA GLU A 116 -4.86 3.16 15.67
C GLU A 116 -3.60 3.78 15.05
N GLU A 117 -3.49 5.11 15.05
CA GLU A 117 -2.31 5.81 14.54
C GLU A 117 -1.06 5.48 15.38
N ALA A 118 -1.21 5.43 16.71
CA ALA A 118 -0.12 5.02 17.60
C ALA A 118 0.35 3.59 17.34
N LEU A 119 -0.56 2.66 17.06
CA LEU A 119 -0.22 1.28 16.72
C LEU A 119 0.53 1.20 15.38
N ASN A 120 0.08 1.93 14.35
CA ASN A 120 0.77 2.03 13.07
C ASN A 120 2.18 2.60 13.23
N GLN A 121 2.33 3.65 14.04
CA GLN A 121 3.64 4.23 14.34
C GLN A 121 4.58 3.25 15.04
N VAL A 122 4.07 2.43 15.98
CA VAL A 122 4.87 1.37 16.61
C VAL A 122 5.33 0.33 15.57
N SER A 123 4.49 -0.01 14.59
CA SER A 123 4.87 -0.91 13.49
C SER A 123 6.02 -0.32 12.66
N CYS A 124 5.94 0.97 12.31
CA CYS A 124 7.02 1.68 11.63
C CYS A 124 8.34 1.64 12.41
N ARG A 125 8.32 1.93 13.72
CA ARG A 125 9.52 1.85 14.59
C ARG A 125 10.13 0.46 14.61
N LYS A 126 9.29 -0.58 14.76
CA LYS A 126 9.75 -1.97 14.78
C LYS A 126 10.42 -2.36 13.47
N LEU A 127 9.88 -1.90 12.35
CA LEU A 127 10.47 -2.16 11.03
C LEU A 127 11.77 -1.37 10.84
N LEU A 128 11.79 -0.09 11.20
CA LEU A 128 12.98 0.76 11.14
C LEU A 128 14.15 0.18 11.96
N ALA A 129 13.88 -0.43 13.11
CA ALA A 129 14.88 -1.09 13.95
C ALA A 129 15.44 -2.41 13.36
N LYS A 130 14.79 -2.99 12.34
CA LYS A 130 15.27 -4.22 11.67
C LYS A 130 16.12 -3.94 10.45
N ILE A 131 15.96 -2.76 9.84
CA ILE A 131 16.65 -2.36 8.60
C ILE A 131 17.82 -1.41 8.85
N LYS A 132 17.97 -0.90 10.07
CA LYS A 132 19.17 -0.21 10.57
C LYS A 132 20.12 -1.23 11.20
#